data_AF-A0A2W4M0K0-F1
#
_entry.id   AF-A0A2W4M0K0-F1
#
_cell.length_a   1.000
_cell.length_b   1.000
_cell.length_c   1.000
_cell.angle_alpha   90.00
_cell.angle_beta   90.00
_cell.angle_gamma   90.00
#
_symmetry.space_group_name_H-M   'P 1'
#
loop_
_entity.id
_entity.type
_entity.pdbx_description
1 polymer ?
#
loop_
_entity_poly.entity_id
_entity_poly.type
_entity_poly.pdbx_seq_one_letter_code
_entity_poly.pdbx_strand_id
1 'polypeptide(L)'
;MIRPFFLRSRTLAASALAVVSAGVVGCEGCRSEKPYTPFGVASALPTVSASPSASVAPSAAASAEEPPAVKQAFLAPPNATRLTVGEVEIESPRGRVFEQALTTDTDGDGRTEIVAWTLPAPGAPGDTPPGELYFYAPESEARRVFGWPTFLPSGPECSHATTLVQSSERTIVVTVKSTCKTPLIARAPTRALAVVDPRSTRSPLFGIRAADAAPGETLSVELSSRDADQDGRDDFALTIGVGVENAAPLASVDFLWFDRALGASRDPERPRRALRAALDRELARAEKAKTAAAALATVQGLRRTLASACAEGGTPRVFDWDGAPLRCELGADIVDRANAIDVTARLAQGDVSSALGALVRDGWYFGALSPARRKTLRERLGQKLRTVPVTRVGVNALPRPAPRPRYSPLSFLPDGTLLVQTAGGLVRVGPDLREEPVPPELGPWPLDVMTPSGERFTAVTYSCDRSEIAVLLIGGGARSLPIPMLAPRPGVCRGGPFAHAGAPP
;
A
#
# COMPACT_ATOMS: atom_id res chain seq x y z
N MET A 1 -64.92 -29.24 -4.88
CA MET A 1 -66.35 -28.82 -4.90
C MET A 1 -66.48 -27.66 -3.91
N ILE A 2 -67.10 -26.54 -4.34
CA ILE A 2 -67.55 -25.39 -3.51
C ILE A 2 -66.47 -24.38 -3.02
N ARG A 3 -66.21 -23.40 -3.90
CA ARG A 3 -66.28 -21.91 -3.81
C ARG A 3 -66.01 -21.08 -2.51
N PRO A 4 -65.71 -19.75 -2.70
CA PRO A 4 -64.82 -18.92 -1.88
C PRO A 4 -65.51 -17.67 -1.25
N PHE A 5 -64.70 -16.81 -0.64
CA PHE A 5 -64.97 -15.42 -0.18
C PHE A 5 -63.70 -14.60 -0.49
N PHE A 6 -63.64 -13.30 -0.82
CA PHE A 6 -64.53 -12.15 -0.62
C PHE A 6 -64.28 -11.08 -1.72
N LEU A 7 -65.38 -10.41 -2.08
CA LEU A 7 -65.65 -9.06 -2.58
C LEU A 7 -64.83 -8.28 -3.64
N ARG A 8 -65.63 -7.79 -4.59
CA ARG A 8 -65.46 -6.63 -5.49
C ARG A 8 -65.35 -5.30 -4.75
N SER A 9 -64.67 -4.34 -5.37
CA SER A 9 -65.19 -2.97 -5.53
C SER A 9 -64.68 -2.37 -6.83
N ARG A 10 -65.62 -1.98 -7.68
CA ARG A 10 -65.43 -1.25 -8.93
C ARG A 10 -65.66 0.23 -8.65
N THR A 11 -64.86 1.11 -9.23
CA THR A 11 -65.39 2.35 -9.82
C THR A 11 -64.48 2.80 -10.95
N LEU A 12 -65.13 3.04 -12.09
CA LEU A 12 -64.60 3.50 -13.35
C LEU A 12 -64.44 5.02 -13.32
N ALA A 13 -63.40 5.54 -13.97
CA ALA A 13 -63.53 6.75 -14.79
C ALA A 13 -62.47 6.68 -15.90
N ALA A 14 -62.97 6.47 -17.12
CA ALA A 14 -62.22 6.54 -18.35
C ALA A 14 -62.04 8.00 -18.78
N SER A 15 -60.91 8.32 -19.40
CA SER A 15 -60.87 9.25 -20.53
C SER A 15 -59.61 8.94 -21.34
N ALA A 16 -59.86 8.54 -22.59
CA ALA A 16 -58.88 8.24 -23.61
C ALA A 16 -58.49 9.52 -24.37
N LEU A 17 -57.25 9.59 -24.87
CA LEU A 17 -57.01 10.08 -26.22
C LEU A 17 -55.78 9.40 -26.83
N ALA A 18 -55.94 9.07 -28.10
CA ALA A 18 -55.17 8.16 -28.93
C ALA A 18 -53.88 8.82 -29.50
N VAL A 19 -52.79 8.06 -29.59
CA VAL A 19 -52.19 7.50 -30.83
C VAL A 19 -51.58 8.53 -31.78
N VAL A 20 -50.24 8.52 -31.92
CA VAL A 20 -49.57 8.42 -33.23
C VAL A 20 -48.33 7.54 -33.08
N SER A 21 -48.26 6.53 -33.95
CA SER A 21 -47.20 5.54 -34.09
C SER A 21 -46.29 5.91 -35.28
N ALA A 22 -44.97 5.76 -35.10
CA ALA A 22 -43.96 5.42 -36.12
C ALA A 22 -42.64 5.26 -35.34
N GLY A 23 -41.92 4.14 -35.30
CA GLY A 23 -41.61 3.18 -36.35
C GLY A 23 -40.20 3.47 -36.86
N VAL A 24 -39.22 2.61 -36.50
CA VAL A 24 -38.11 2.07 -37.33
C VAL A 24 -36.91 1.65 -36.46
N VAL A 25 -36.68 0.32 -36.43
CA VAL A 25 -35.44 -0.46 -36.62
C VAL A 25 -34.11 0.07 -36.05
N GLY A 26 -33.46 -0.79 -35.27
CA GLY A 26 -32.17 -0.52 -34.61
C GLY A 26 -30.93 -0.54 -35.50
N CYS A 27 -29.81 -0.17 -34.89
CA CYS A 27 -28.46 -0.54 -35.34
C CYS A 27 -27.50 -0.51 -34.15
N GLU A 28 -26.89 -1.66 -33.86
CA GLU A 28 -25.57 -1.74 -33.21
C GLU A 28 -24.52 -1.11 -34.14
N GLY A 29 -23.52 -0.45 -33.56
CA GLY A 29 -22.21 -0.31 -34.19
C GLY A 29 -21.67 1.11 -34.36
N CYS A 30 -20.49 1.32 -33.77
CA CYS A 30 -19.48 2.36 -34.08
C CYS A 30 -19.74 3.76 -33.51
N ARG A 31 -18.75 4.53 -33.05
CA ARG A 31 -17.39 4.36 -32.55
C ARG A 31 -16.95 5.78 -32.16
N SER A 32 -16.29 5.92 -31.01
CA SER A 32 -15.24 6.92 -30.73
C SER A 32 -15.34 8.32 -31.35
N GLU A 33 -15.80 9.31 -30.59
CA GLU A 33 -15.32 10.69 -30.71
C GLU A 33 -14.26 10.92 -29.62
N LYS A 34 -13.00 11.01 -30.03
CA LYS A 34 -11.93 11.59 -29.23
C LYS A 34 -11.67 12.99 -29.79
N PRO A 35 -11.56 14.04 -28.96
CA PRO A 35 -11.13 15.34 -29.45
C PRO A 35 -9.70 15.28 -29.97
N TYR A 36 -9.53 15.90 -31.12
CA TYR A 36 -8.32 16.02 -31.94
C TYR A 36 -7.21 16.81 -31.23
N THR A 37 -5.98 16.29 -31.23
CA THR A 37 -4.76 17.06 -30.93
C THR A 37 -3.83 17.02 -32.17
N PRO A 38 -3.35 18.16 -32.67
CA PRO A 38 -2.55 18.20 -33.89
C PRO A 38 -1.06 18.24 -33.58
N PHE A 39 -0.39 17.08 -33.56
CA PHE A 39 1.04 17.00 -33.91
C PHE A 39 1.30 15.65 -34.57
N GLY A 40 1.51 15.68 -35.89
CA GLY A 40 1.97 14.54 -36.66
C GLY A 40 3.49 14.39 -36.52
N VAL A 41 3.94 13.24 -36.05
CA VAL A 41 5.32 12.78 -36.26
C VAL A 41 5.28 11.57 -37.19
N ALA A 42 5.87 11.77 -38.36
CA ALA A 42 5.95 10.80 -39.42
C ALA A 42 6.74 9.56 -38.97
N SER A 43 6.18 8.39 -39.23
CA SER A 43 6.90 7.12 -39.20
C SER A 43 7.67 6.96 -40.52
N ALA A 44 8.99 6.85 -40.43
CA ALA A 44 9.81 6.22 -41.45
C ALA A 44 10.97 5.48 -40.75
N LEU A 45 10.77 4.18 -40.51
CA LEU A 45 11.83 3.27 -40.10
C LEU A 45 12.40 2.62 -41.37
N PRO A 46 13.72 2.60 -41.60
CA PRO A 46 14.30 1.72 -42.58
C PRO A 46 14.31 0.29 -42.04
N THR A 47 13.90 -0.63 -42.91
CA THR A 47 13.95 -2.08 -42.73
C THR A 47 15.42 -2.53 -42.80
N VAL A 48 15.91 -3.21 -41.76
CA VAL A 48 17.21 -3.93 -41.83
C VAL A 48 16.95 -5.40 -41.56
N SER A 49 17.38 -6.20 -42.53
CA SER A 49 17.29 -7.65 -42.62
C SER A 49 17.89 -8.37 -41.41
N ALA A 50 17.22 -9.43 -41.00
CA ALA A 50 17.71 -10.41 -40.03
C ALA A 50 18.67 -11.42 -40.70
N SER A 51 19.73 -11.82 -39.99
CA SER A 51 20.35 -13.14 -40.08
C SER A 51 21.11 -13.49 -38.79
N PRO A 52 21.36 -14.79 -38.50
CA PRO A 52 21.20 -15.33 -37.14
C PRO A 52 22.49 -15.67 -36.38
N SER A 53 22.29 -15.87 -35.07
CA SER A 53 23.07 -16.70 -34.12
C SER A 53 24.52 -16.32 -33.78
N ALA A 54 24.71 -15.89 -32.53
CA ALA A 54 25.66 -16.54 -31.63
C ALA A 54 25.11 -16.50 -30.18
N SER A 55 24.95 -17.69 -29.61
CA SER A 55 24.62 -17.94 -28.21
C SER A 55 25.76 -17.43 -27.33
N VAL A 56 25.50 -16.41 -26.51
CA VAL A 56 26.38 -16.01 -25.40
C VAL A 56 25.64 -16.33 -24.10
N ALA A 57 26.24 -17.20 -23.29
CA ALA A 57 25.78 -17.56 -21.96
C ALA A 57 25.67 -16.31 -21.06
N PRO A 58 24.73 -16.27 -20.10
CA PRO A 58 24.57 -15.11 -19.23
C PRO A 58 25.81 -14.97 -18.33
N SER A 59 26.68 -13.99 -18.64
CA SER A 59 27.75 -13.58 -17.75
C SER A 59 27.13 -12.91 -16.52
N ALA A 60 27.47 -13.46 -15.36
CA ALA A 60 27.14 -12.94 -14.05
C ALA A 60 27.76 -11.57 -13.82
N ALA A 61 27.19 -10.86 -12.84
CA ALA A 61 27.56 -9.54 -12.33
C ALA A 61 27.14 -8.35 -13.22
N ALA A 62 25.91 -7.87 -12.97
CA ALA A 62 25.76 -6.42 -12.90
C ALA A 62 26.71 -5.96 -11.79
N SER A 63 27.75 -5.21 -12.16
CA SER A 63 28.60 -4.54 -11.18
C SER A 63 27.69 -3.75 -10.25
N ALA A 64 27.66 -4.15 -8.98
CA ALA A 64 27.17 -3.29 -7.92
C ALA A 64 28.14 -2.11 -7.87
N GLU A 65 27.75 -1.01 -8.49
CA GLU A 65 28.43 0.27 -8.37
C GLU A 65 28.47 0.64 -6.88
N GLU A 66 29.67 0.87 -6.36
CA GLU A 66 29.93 1.12 -4.95
C GLU A 66 29.19 2.41 -4.55
N PRO A 67 28.35 2.40 -3.50
CA PRO A 67 27.64 3.60 -3.09
C PRO A 67 28.65 4.68 -2.70
N PRO A 68 28.41 5.96 -3.07
CA PRO A 68 29.32 7.04 -2.70
C PRO A 68 29.50 7.10 -1.18
N ALA A 69 30.68 7.52 -0.73
CA ALA A 69 31.00 7.64 0.69
C ALA A 69 30.03 8.61 1.37
N VAL A 70 29.09 8.06 2.14
CA VAL A 70 28.07 8.83 2.85
C VAL A 70 28.70 9.50 4.07
N LYS A 71 28.85 10.83 4.05
CA LYS A 71 29.36 11.60 5.19
C LYS A 71 28.23 11.98 6.14
N GLN A 72 28.35 11.59 7.40
CA GLN A 72 27.36 11.90 8.44
C GLN A 72 27.80 13.12 9.26
N ALA A 73 26.82 13.89 9.74
CA ALA A 73 27.08 14.97 10.69
C ALA A 73 27.58 14.45 12.04
N PHE A 74 28.35 15.29 12.72
CA PHE A 74 28.74 15.09 14.11
C PHE A 74 27.85 15.93 15.04
N LEU A 75 27.71 15.47 16.28
CA LEU A 75 26.96 16.18 17.32
C LEU A 75 27.78 17.35 17.87
N ALA A 76 27.15 18.51 18.00
CA ALA A 76 27.74 19.65 18.68
C ALA A 76 27.67 19.47 20.21
N PRO A 77 28.57 20.12 20.98
CA PRO A 77 28.44 20.15 22.43
C PRO A 77 27.10 20.75 22.86
N PRO A 78 26.49 20.29 23.97
CA PRO A 78 25.21 20.81 24.43
C PRO A 78 25.24 22.33 24.65
N ASN A 79 24.24 23.03 24.12
CA ASN A 79 24.08 24.49 24.20
C ASN A 79 25.25 25.30 23.59
N ALA A 80 26.03 24.72 22.68
CA ALA A 80 27.12 25.43 22.01
C ALA A 80 26.60 26.57 21.13
N THR A 81 27.03 27.80 21.41
CA THR A 81 26.82 28.97 20.54
C THR A 81 28.00 29.21 19.62
N ARG A 82 29.14 28.57 19.87
CA ARG A 82 30.33 28.58 19.01
C ARG A 82 30.78 27.17 18.77
N LEU A 83 31.24 26.89 17.56
CA LEU A 83 31.72 25.59 17.16
C LEU A 83 33.03 25.75 16.39
N THR A 84 34.07 25.06 16.85
CA THR A 84 35.34 24.95 16.14
C THR A 84 35.37 23.62 15.38
N VAL A 85 35.57 23.69 14.07
CA VAL A 85 35.58 22.53 13.18
C VAL A 85 36.84 22.59 12.33
N GLY A 86 37.83 21.78 12.68
CA GLY A 86 39.19 21.94 12.14
C GLY A 86 39.76 23.30 12.52
N GLU A 87 40.11 24.11 11.53
CA GLU A 87 40.66 25.46 11.71
C GLU A 87 39.59 26.57 11.64
N VAL A 88 38.33 26.21 11.37
CA VAL A 88 37.23 27.17 11.20
C VAL A 88 36.44 27.28 12.51
N GLU A 89 36.27 28.51 13.01
CA GLU A 89 35.35 28.82 14.11
C GLU A 89 34.08 29.50 13.55
N ILE A 90 32.91 28.97 13.91
CA ILE A 90 31.62 29.53 13.54
C ILE A 90 30.79 29.86 14.78
N GLU A 91 29.97 30.91 14.70
CA GLU A 91 29.04 31.32 15.73
C GLU A 91 27.59 31.06 15.27
N SER A 92 26.76 30.56 16.18
CA SER A 92 25.35 30.32 15.88
C SER A 92 24.60 31.65 15.72
N PRO A 93 23.53 31.68 14.91
CA PRO A 93 22.65 32.83 14.84
C PRO A 93 22.08 33.19 16.22
N ARG A 94 21.79 34.48 16.43
CA ARG A 94 21.29 34.99 17.71
C ARG A 94 20.08 34.19 18.20
N GLY A 95 20.13 33.76 19.46
CA GLY A 95 19.04 33.00 20.10
C GLY A 95 18.99 31.52 19.72
N ARG A 96 20.05 30.99 19.07
CA ARG A 96 20.15 29.58 18.68
C ARG A 96 21.43 28.94 19.21
N VAL A 97 21.42 27.62 19.29
CA VAL A 97 22.57 26.76 19.63
C VAL A 97 22.74 25.68 18.57
N PHE A 98 23.96 25.21 18.36
CA PHE A 98 24.24 24.11 17.45
C PHE A 98 23.76 22.77 18.04
N GLU A 99 23.16 21.92 17.20
CA GLU A 99 22.85 20.52 17.53
C GLU A 99 23.75 19.57 16.75
N GLN A 100 23.86 19.79 15.44
CA GLN A 100 24.62 18.96 14.52
C GLN A 100 25.32 19.84 13.50
N ALA A 101 26.50 19.41 13.06
CA ALA A 101 27.23 20.05 11.98
C ALA A 101 27.88 19.03 11.05
N LEU A 102 28.05 19.44 9.81
CA LEU A 102 28.64 18.65 8.72
C LEU A 102 29.63 19.55 7.98
N THR A 103 30.87 19.11 7.85
CA THR A 103 31.83 19.76 6.95
C THR A 103 31.60 19.31 5.52
N THR A 104 31.71 20.21 4.57
CA THR A 104 31.49 19.95 3.15
C THR A 104 32.36 20.87 2.30
N ASP A 105 32.39 20.61 1.00
CA ASP A 105 33.00 21.44 -0.03
C ASP A 105 32.09 21.35 -1.26
N THR A 106 31.03 22.17 -1.29
CA THR A 106 29.94 22.03 -2.26
C THR A 106 30.24 22.64 -3.63
N ASP A 107 31.32 23.42 -3.77
CA ASP A 107 31.84 23.94 -5.04
C ASP A 107 33.13 23.28 -5.51
N GLY A 108 33.76 22.46 -4.67
CA GLY A 108 35.00 21.76 -5.02
C GLY A 108 36.21 22.70 -5.04
N ASP A 109 36.17 23.81 -4.30
CA ASP A 109 37.27 24.78 -4.25
C ASP A 109 38.34 24.41 -3.20
N GLY A 110 38.11 23.34 -2.45
CA GLY A 110 38.98 22.81 -1.41
C GLY A 110 38.89 23.56 -0.07
N ARG A 111 38.05 24.60 0.03
CA ARG A 111 37.83 25.32 1.28
C ARG A 111 36.74 24.63 2.09
N THR A 112 36.95 24.56 3.40
CA THR A 112 35.97 23.91 4.29
C THR A 112 34.76 24.81 4.46
N GLU A 113 33.61 24.28 4.06
CA GLU A 113 32.31 24.87 4.35
C GLU A 113 31.61 24.06 5.44
N ILE A 114 30.68 24.69 6.16
CA ILE A 114 29.95 24.02 7.23
C ILE A 114 28.45 24.18 7.00
N VAL A 115 27.72 23.08 7.16
CA VAL A 115 26.26 23.08 7.27
C VAL A 115 25.89 22.62 8.65
N ALA A 116 25.10 23.40 9.37
CA ALA A 116 24.74 23.10 10.75
C ALA A 116 23.24 23.23 11.01
N TRP A 117 22.69 22.23 11.69
CA TRP A 117 21.35 22.30 12.26
C TRP A 117 21.42 22.93 13.64
N THR A 118 20.50 23.85 13.87
CA THR A 118 20.44 24.65 15.09
C THR A 118 19.10 24.51 15.77
N LEU A 119 19.09 24.60 17.10
CA LEU A 119 17.92 24.60 17.96
C LEU A 119 17.75 25.97 18.63
N PRO A 120 16.54 26.33 19.10
CA PRO A 120 16.37 27.47 19.98
C PRO A 120 17.26 27.36 21.22
N ALA A 121 17.92 28.46 21.59
CA ALA A 121 18.68 28.53 22.84
C ALA A 121 17.73 28.43 24.07
N PRO A 122 18.21 27.95 25.23
CA PRO A 122 17.43 27.97 26.46
C PRO A 122 16.86 29.37 26.76
N GLY A 123 15.55 29.45 27.01
CA GLY A 123 14.87 30.73 27.27
C GLY A 123 14.48 31.53 26.02
N ALA A 124 14.66 30.97 24.81
CA ALA A 124 14.12 31.56 23.60
C ALA A 124 12.58 31.70 23.66
N PRO A 125 11.99 32.70 22.97
CA PRO A 125 10.55 32.84 22.84
C PRO A 125 9.87 31.55 22.36
N GLY A 126 8.68 31.24 22.89
CA GLY A 126 7.97 29.98 22.60
C GLY A 126 7.50 29.82 21.15
N ASP A 127 7.51 30.89 20.36
CA ASP A 127 7.20 30.90 18.92
C ASP A 127 8.44 30.66 18.04
N THR A 128 9.63 30.50 18.63
CA THR A 128 10.86 30.20 17.89
C THR A 128 10.76 28.82 17.22
N PRO A 129 11.04 28.70 15.90
CA PRO A 129 10.96 27.41 15.21
C PRO A 129 11.86 26.34 15.86
N PRO A 130 11.38 25.09 16.02
CA PRO A 130 12.12 24.04 16.73
C PRO A 130 13.49 23.72 16.14
N GLY A 131 13.71 24.00 14.86
CA GLY A 131 15.05 23.91 14.27
C GLY A 131 15.17 24.57 12.90
N GLU A 132 16.40 24.91 12.53
CA GLU A 132 16.76 25.53 11.25
C GLU A 132 18.15 25.09 10.83
N LEU A 133 18.36 24.95 9.51
CA LEU A 133 19.64 24.63 8.88
C LEU A 133 20.31 25.91 8.36
N TYR A 134 21.56 26.10 8.74
CA TYR A 134 22.40 27.22 8.32
C TYR A 134 23.61 26.73 7.55
N PHE A 135 24.01 27.51 6.55
CA PHE A 135 25.22 27.32 5.75
C PHE A 135 26.23 28.42 6.07
N TYR A 136 27.47 28.01 6.28
CA TYR A 136 28.60 28.86 6.60
C TYR A 136 29.64 28.67 5.48
N ALA A 137 29.59 29.57 4.50
CA ALA A 137 30.64 29.66 3.49
C ALA A 137 31.85 30.42 4.06
N PRO A 138 33.07 30.15 3.56
CA PRO A 138 34.26 30.89 3.96
C PRO A 138 34.05 32.40 3.82
N GLU A 139 34.47 33.15 4.85
CA GLU A 139 34.45 34.63 4.87
C GLU A 139 33.06 35.26 4.61
N SER A 140 31.98 34.50 4.82
CA SER A 140 30.61 34.95 4.56
C SER A 140 29.74 34.87 5.82
N GLU A 141 28.68 35.68 5.89
CA GLU A 141 27.69 35.57 6.96
C GLU A 141 26.89 34.25 6.84
N ALA A 142 26.50 33.70 7.99
CA ALA A 142 25.67 32.51 8.07
C ALA A 142 24.32 32.74 7.37
N ARG A 143 23.98 31.87 6.41
CA ARG A 143 22.70 31.95 5.70
C ARG A 143 21.81 30.79 6.07
N ARG A 144 20.55 31.07 6.40
CA ARG A 144 19.53 30.03 6.58
C ARG A 144 19.23 29.40 5.22
N VAL A 145 19.40 28.08 5.13
CA VAL A 145 19.18 27.30 3.90
C VAL A 145 17.98 26.37 4.00
N PHE A 146 17.50 26.03 5.19
CA PHE A 146 16.27 25.26 5.37
C PHE A 146 15.63 25.56 6.73
N GLY A 147 14.31 25.61 6.77
CA GLY A 147 13.53 25.92 7.98
C GLY A 147 12.71 24.74 8.48
N TRP A 148 12.18 24.85 9.69
CA TRP A 148 11.29 23.84 10.27
C TRP A 148 10.08 23.55 9.35
N PRO A 149 9.82 22.28 8.98
CA PRO A 149 8.65 21.94 8.18
C PRO A 149 7.35 22.12 8.97
N THR A 150 6.49 23.03 8.54
CA THR A 150 5.29 23.47 9.28
C THR A 150 4.19 22.41 9.41
N PHE A 151 4.25 21.35 8.59
CA PHE A 151 3.33 20.22 8.68
C PHE A 151 3.71 19.21 9.78
N LEU A 152 4.92 19.31 10.34
CA LEU A 152 5.33 18.45 11.44
C LEU A 152 4.68 18.92 12.74
N PRO A 153 4.19 18.00 13.58
CA PRO A 153 3.62 18.37 14.86
C PRO A 153 4.68 19.03 15.73
N SER A 154 4.34 20.18 16.29
CA SER A 154 5.16 20.92 17.25
C SER A 154 4.33 21.22 18.49
N GLY A 155 4.99 21.34 19.64
CA GLY A 155 4.33 21.63 20.91
C GLY A 155 5.12 21.11 22.11
N PRO A 156 4.69 21.47 23.33
CA PRO A 156 5.43 21.16 24.56
C PRO A 156 5.51 19.65 24.86
N GLU A 157 4.65 18.85 24.25
CA GLU A 157 4.63 17.38 24.41
C GLU A 157 5.35 16.64 23.28
N CYS A 158 5.91 17.37 22.31
CA CYS A 158 6.64 16.80 21.19
C CYS A 158 8.15 16.95 21.40
N SER A 159 8.89 15.88 21.12
CA SER A 159 10.34 15.90 20.97
C SER A 159 10.71 15.74 19.51
N HIS A 160 11.85 16.29 19.12
CA HIS A 160 12.32 16.30 17.75
C HIS A 160 13.71 15.66 17.66
N ALA A 161 13.97 14.96 16.57
CA ALA A 161 15.27 14.40 16.25
C ALA A 161 15.60 14.75 14.81
N THR A 162 16.85 15.16 14.57
CA THR A 162 17.34 15.51 13.24
C THR A 162 18.48 14.58 12.84
N THR A 163 18.67 14.37 11.54
CA THR A 163 19.87 13.73 10.99
C THR A 163 20.26 14.47 9.71
N LEU A 164 21.55 14.76 9.58
CA LEU A 164 22.14 15.36 8.37
C LEU A 164 23.10 14.37 7.73
N VAL A 165 22.92 14.17 6.43
CA VAL A 165 23.75 13.25 5.64
C VAL A 165 24.12 13.93 4.34
N GLN A 166 25.41 13.99 4.02
CA GLN A 166 25.87 14.37 2.69
C GLN A 166 25.56 13.22 1.73
N SER A 167 24.69 13.46 0.75
CA SER A 167 24.29 12.42 -0.20
C SER A 167 25.00 12.53 -1.55
N SER A 168 25.52 13.71 -1.89
CA SER A 168 26.43 13.93 -3.02
C SER A 168 27.47 15.00 -2.63
N GLU A 169 28.39 15.34 -3.54
CA GLU A 169 29.32 16.46 -3.34
C GLU A 169 28.60 17.79 -3.07
N ARG A 170 27.38 17.97 -3.58
CA ARG A 170 26.65 19.25 -3.57
C ARG A 170 25.44 19.28 -2.64
N THR A 171 24.85 18.12 -2.33
CA THR A 171 23.55 18.06 -1.66
C THR A 171 23.57 17.28 -0.35
N ILE A 172 22.71 17.75 0.56
CA ILE A 172 22.56 17.23 1.90
C ILE A 172 21.11 16.77 2.09
N VAL A 173 20.94 15.58 2.62
CA VAL A 173 19.66 15.06 3.07
C VAL A 173 19.46 15.42 4.53
N VAL A 174 18.40 16.18 4.79
CA VAL A 174 17.93 16.54 6.12
C VAL A 174 16.74 15.66 6.45
N THR A 175 16.86 14.84 7.50
CA THR A 175 15.73 14.11 8.06
C THR A 175 15.34 14.71 9.39
N VAL A 176 14.06 15.09 9.53
CA VAL A 176 13.50 15.58 10.79
C VAL A 176 12.38 14.65 11.21
N LYS A 177 12.41 14.17 12.45
CA LYS A 177 11.36 13.33 13.05
C LYS A 177 10.80 14.00 14.30
N SER A 178 9.48 14.01 14.43
CA SER A 178 8.76 14.48 15.60
C SER A 178 8.07 13.30 16.29
N THR A 179 8.17 13.25 17.62
CA THR A 179 7.53 12.23 18.47
C THR A 179 6.75 12.94 19.56
N CYS A 180 5.44 12.75 19.63
CA CYS A 180 4.58 13.44 20.59
C CYS A 180 3.99 12.45 21.59
N LYS A 181 3.83 12.87 22.86
CA LYS A 181 3.19 12.06 23.89
C LYS A 181 1.70 11.87 23.64
N THR A 182 1.02 12.92 23.19
CA THR A 182 -0.38 12.85 22.78
C THR A 182 -0.52 12.07 21.46
N PRO A 183 -1.45 11.09 21.38
CA PRO A 183 -1.74 10.37 20.15
C PRO A 183 -2.15 11.31 19.01
N LEU A 184 -1.47 11.19 17.88
CA LEU A 184 -1.81 11.93 16.66
C LEU A 184 -2.94 11.25 15.90
N ILE A 185 -3.58 12.00 15.01
CA ILE A 185 -4.51 11.43 14.03
C ILE A 185 -3.75 10.38 13.19
N ALA A 186 -4.38 9.23 12.95
CA ALA A 186 -3.78 8.16 12.16
C ALA A 186 -3.26 8.69 10.81
N ARG A 187 -1.99 8.36 10.50
CA ARG A 187 -1.26 8.78 9.30
C ARG A 187 -0.96 10.28 9.19
N ALA A 188 -1.05 11.04 10.28
CA ALA A 188 -0.47 12.38 10.33
C ALA A 188 1.06 12.27 10.10
N PRO A 189 1.66 13.11 9.24
CA PRO A 189 3.11 13.10 9.04
C PRO A 189 3.87 13.42 10.33
N THR A 190 4.83 12.57 10.67
CA THR A 190 5.73 12.72 11.84
C THR A 190 7.18 12.87 11.41
N ARG A 191 7.48 12.65 10.12
CA ARG A 191 8.84 12.70 9.55
C ARG A 191 8.86 13.51 8.26
N ALA A 192 9.89 14.31 8.08
CA ALA A 192 10.22 15.01 6.85
C ALA A 192 11.60 14.55 6.38
N LEU A 193 11.76 14.31 5.08
CA LEU A 193 13.05 14.11 4.44
C LEU A 193 13.18 15.11 3.30
N ALA A 194 14.28 15.84 3.25
CA ALA A 194 14.48 16.91 2.28
C ALA A 194 15.91 16.90 1.74
N VAL A 195 16.07 17.05 0.42
CA VAL A 195 17.35 17.31 -0.24
C VAL A 195 17.54 18.83 -0.32
N VAL A 196 18.66 19.31 0.19
CA VAL A 196 19.04 20.72 0.22
C VAL A 196 20.39 20.87 -0.48
N ASP A 197 20.47 21.76 -1.47
CA ASP A 197 21.72 22.33 -1.93
C ASP A 197 21.94 23.64 -1.15
N PRO A 198 22.98 23.72 -0.29
CA PRO A 198 23.25 24.91 0.50
C PRO A 198 23.44 26.17 -0.35
N ARG A 199 23.93 26.06 -1.59
CA ARG A 199 24.19 27.20 -2.49
C ARG A 199 22.99 27.58 -3.35
N SER A 200 22.01 26.70 -3.46
CA SER A 200 20.76 27.01 -4.15
C SER A 200 19.92 28.04 -3.39
N THR A 201 19.16 28.84 -4.15
CA THR A 201 18.11 29.71 -3.61
C THR A 201 16.78 28.97 -3.44
N ARG A 202 16.63 27.81 -4.09
CA ARG A 202 15.47 26.91 -3.96
C ARG A 202 15.73 25.93 -2.84
N SER A 203 14.87 25.92 -1.83
CA SER A 203 14.96 24.97 -0.72
C SER A 203 13.59 24.55 -0.18
N PRO A 204 13.33 23.24 0.00
CA PRO A 204 14.20 22.15 -0.43
C PRO A 204 14.24 22.02 -1.97
N LEU A 205 15.26 21.37 -2.52
CA LEU A 205 15.28 20.98 -3.94
C LEU A 205 14.22 19.90 -4.21
N PHE A 206 14.12 18.95 -3.30
CA PHE A 206 13.13 17.88 -3.29
C PHE A 206 12.83 17.48 -1.85
N GLY A 207 11.62 17.03 -1.57
CA GLY A 207 11.29 16.55 -0.24
C GLY A 207 10.04 15.71 -0.20
N ILE A 208 9.91 14.95 0.89
CA ILE A 208 8.76 14.11 1.17
C ILE A 208 8.36 14.22 2.64
N ARG A 209 7.11 13.88 2.90
CA ARG A 209 6.53 13.76 4.24
C ARG A 209 6.20 12.30 4.48
N ALA A 210 6.46 11.80 5.67
CA ALA A 210 6.14 10.44 6.06
C ALA A 210 5.43 10.41 7.42
N ALA A 211 4.37 9.63 7.52
CA ALA A 211 3.76 9.24 8.78
C ALA A 211 4.51 8.04 9.38
N ASP A 212 4.23 7.76 10.66
CA ASP A 212 4.69 6.53 11.30
C ASP A 212 4.11 5.29 10.60
N ALA A 213 4.78 4.14 10.75
CA ALA A 213 4.32 2.85 10.23
C ALA A 213 2.98 2.41 10.87
N ALA A 214 2.31 1.43 10.28
CA ALA A 214 1.16 0.81 10.92
C ALA A 214 1.59 0.07 12.21
N PRO A 215 0.69 -0.13 13.19
CA PRO A 215 1.03 -0.85 14.40
C PRO A 215 1.49 -2.28 14.13
N GLY A 216 2.72 -2.62 14.53
CA GLY A 216 3.37 -3.91 14.27
C GLY A 216 4.26 -3.93 13.01
N GLU A 217 4.35 -2.81 12.30
CA GLU A 217 5.19 -2.63 11.12
C GLU A 217 6.31 -1.60 11.36
N THR A 218 7.32 -1.63 10.50
CA THR A 218 8.37 -0.61 10.40
C THR A 218 8.36 -0.03 8.99
N LEU A 219 8.56 1.29 8.87
CA LEU A 219 8.55 2.00 7.58
C LEU A 219 9.94 2.59 7.29
N SER A 220 10.69 1.93 6.41
CA SER A 220 11.91 2.49 5.84
C SER A 220 11.57 3.46 4.71
N VAL A 221 12.18 4.63 4.77
CA VAL A 221 12.06 5.69 3.78
C VAL A 221 13.46 6.28 3.65
N GLU A 222 14.10 6.00 2.54
CA GLU A 222 15.48 6.38 2.25
C GLU A 222 15.49 7.33 1.07
N LEU A 223 16.01 8.53 1.28
CA LEU A 223 16.13 9.56 0.26
C LEU A 223 17.61 9.81 0.01
N SER A 224 18.01 9.80 -1.26
CA SER A 224 19.36 10.12 -1.69
C SER A 224 19.35 10.94 -2.97
N SER A 225 20.48 11.54 -3.27
CA SER A 225 20.75 12.34 -4.45
C SER A 225 22.01 11.87 -5.16
N ARG A 226 21.99 11.83 -6.49
CA ARG A 226 23.15 11.57 -7.37
C ARG A 226 22.82 11.98 -8.80
N ASP A 227 23.82 12.31 -9.59
CA ASP A 227 23.65 12.53 -11.03
C ASP A 227 23.38 11.20 -11.77
N ALA A 228 22.11 10.88 -11.99
CA ALA A 228 21.70 9.59 -12.55
C ALA A 228 21.59 9.61 -14.08
N ASP A 229 21.39 10.77 -14.70
CA ASP A 229 21.40 10.95 -16.15
C ASP A 229 22.68 11.60 -16.71
N GLN A 230 23.68 11.86 -15.86
CA GLN A 230 25.01 12.37 -16.19
C GLN A 230 24.99 13.79 -16.78
N ASP A 231 24.06 14.63 -16.32
CA ASP A 231 23.90 16.02 -16.79
C ASP A 231 24.59 17.07 -15.88
N GLY A 232 25.28 16.62 -14.82
CA GLY A 232 25.97 17.45 -13.83
C GLY A 232 25.06 18.00 -12.73
N ARG A 233 23.78 17.57 -12.67
CA ARG A 233 22.84 17.89 -11.60
C ARG A 233 22.52 16.63 -10.80
N ASP A 234 22.19 16.83 -9.53
CA ASP A 234 21.74 15.73 -8.69
C ASP A 234 20.28 15.38 -8.96
N ASP A 235 20.04 14.11 -9.30
CA ASP A 235 18.72 13.50 -9.35
C ASP A 235 18.38 12.86 -8.00
N PHE A 236 17.09 12.74 -7.69
CA PHE A 236 16.61 12.32 -6.38
C PHE A 236 16.05 10.90 -6.43
N ALA A 237 16.62 9.99 -5.65
CA ALA A 237 16.16 8.62 -5.52
C ALA A 237 15.46 8.41 -4.17
N LEU A 238 14.28 7.80 -4.19
CA LEU A 238 13.51 7.45 -3.00
C LEU A 238 13.24 5.96 -2.96
N THR A 239 13.62 5.31 -1.88
CA THR A 239 13.32 3.90 -1.63
C THR A 239 12.40 3.78 -0.43
N ILE A 240 11.28 3.09 -0.61
CA ILE A 240 10.30 2.85 0.46
C ILE A 240 10.15 1.35 0.68
N GLY A 241 10.17 0.92 1.95
CA GLY A 241 10.00 -0.47 2.33
C GLY A 241 9.25 -0.62 3.65
N VAL A 242 8.43 -1.66 3.78
CA VAL A 242 7.73 -1.99 5.02
C VAL A 242 8.21 -3.33 5.57
N GLY A 243 8.66 -3.31 6.83
CA GLY A 243 8.97 -4.48 7.63
C GLY A 243 7.83 -4.83 8.59
N VAL A 244 7.86 -6.04 9.15
CA VAL A 244 6.89 -6.54 10.13
C VAL A 244 7.64 -7.04 11.35
N GLU A 245 7.15 -6.75 12.56
CA GLU A 245 7.77 -7.19 13.83
C GLU A 245 9.26 -6.79 13.95
N ASN A 246 9.61 -5.59 13.47
CA ASN A 246 10.97 -5.05 13.40
C ASN A 246 11.93 -5.77 12.44
N ALA A 247 11.45 -6.70 11.61
CA ALA A 247 12.25 -7.26 10.53
C ALA A 247 12.50 -6.21 9.42
N ALA A 248 13.59 -6.37 8.68
CA ALA A 248 13.85 -5.56 7.49
C ALA A 248 12.76 -5.77 6.41
N PRO A 249 12.49 -4.77 5.56
CA PRO A 249 11.57 -4.92 4.45
C PRO A 249 11.98 -6.07 3.52
N LEU A 250 11.05 -6.99 3.23
CA LEU A 250 11.27 -8.06 2.24
C LEU A 250 11.14 -7.57 0.79
N ALA A 251 10.51 -6.40 0.60
CA ALA A 251 10.32 -5.77 -0.68
C ALA A 251 10.30 -4.25 -0.53
N SER A 252 10.96 -3.56 -1.45
CA SER A 252 10.98 -2.10 -1.56
C SER A 252 10.36 -1.64 -2.89
N VAL A 253 10.06 -0.34 -2.96
CA VAL A 253 9.64 0.35 -4.17
C VAL A 253 10.55 1.55 -4.36
N ASP A 254 11.13 1.65 -5.55
CA ASP A 254 12.09 2.68 -5.90
C ASP A 254 11.45 3.73 -6.80
N PHE A 255 11.73 5.00 -6.51
CA PHE A 255 11.33 6.14 -7.32
C PHE A 255 12.56 6.97 -7.68
N LEU A 256 12.48 7.68 -8.81
CA LEU A 256 13.52 8.57 -9.30
C LEU A 256 12.88 9.85 -9.82
N TRP A 257 13.46 10.99 -9.49
CA TRP A 257 13.13 12.29 -10.06
C TRP A 257 14.39 12.94 -10.60
N PHE A 258 14.31 13.47 -11.81
CA PHE A 258 15.38 14.23 -12.41
C PHE A 258 15.30 15.70 -11.99
N ASP A 259 16.41 16.34 -11.60
CA ASP A 259 16.39 17.78 -11.35
C ASP A 259 16.32 18.55 -12.69
N ARG A 260 15.19 19.23 -12.92
CA ARG A 260 14.99 20.05 -14.12
C ARG A 260 14.85 21.51 -13.72
N ALA A 261 15.01 22.41 -14.70
CA ALA A 261 14.92 23.86 -14.47
C ALA A 261 13.64 24.28 -13.73
N LEU A 262 12.51 23.64 -14.03
CA LEU A 262 11.19 23.90 -13.43
C LEU A 262 10.93 23.12 -12.13
N GLY A 263 11.88 22.32 -11.65
CA GLY A 263 11.71 21.44 -10.49
C GLY A 263 11.93 19.97 -10.82
N ALA A 264 11.82 19.15 -9.79
CA ALA A 264 12.00 17.70 -9.87
C ALA A 264 10.94 17.05 -10.80
N SER A 265 11.39 16.35 -11.84
CA SER A 265 10.54 15.64 -12.80
C SER A 265 10.67 14.13 -12.61
N ARG A 266 9.58 13.47 -12.26
CA ARG A 266 9.58 12.04 -11.96
C ARG A 266 9.82 11.16 -13.19
N ASP A 267 10.58 10.08 -13.05
CA ASP A 267 10.54 8.92 -13.96
C ASP A 267 9.33 8.03 -13.61
N PRO A 268 8.27 8.01 -14.43
CA PRO A 268 7.07 7.23 -14.14
C PRO A 268 7.31 5.71 -14.24
N GLU A 269 8.30 5.28 -15.04
CA GLU A 269 8.55 3.86 -15.29
C GLU A 269 9.54 3.25 -14.28
N ARG A 270 10.26 4.06 -13.49
CA ARG A 270 11.26 3.56 -12.52
C ARG A 270 10.67 2.51 -11.56
N PRO A 271 9.54 2.76 -10.84
CA PRO A 271 8.99 1.78 -9.90
C PRO A 271 8.59 0.47 -10.61
N ARG A 272 7.97 0.59 -11.78
CA ARG A 272 7.49 -0.55 -12.57
C ARG A 272 8.65 -1.41 -13.08
N ARG A 273 9.73 -0.81 -13.61
CA ARG A 273 10.91 -1.55 -14.08
C ARG A 273 11.58 -2.32 -12.93
N ALA A 274 11.79 -1.67 -11.78
CA ALA A 274 12.42 -2.29 -10.61
C ALA A 274 11.59 -3.48 -10.07
N LEU A 275 10.28 -3.28 -9.92
CA LEU A 275 9.37 -4.31 -9.41
C LEU A 275 9.23 -5.48 -10.39
N ARG A 276 9.21 -5.25 -11.70
CA ARG A 276 9.10 -6.33 -12.69
C ARG A 276 10.25 -7.33 -12.53
N ALA A 277 11.49 -6.83 -12.48
CA ALA A 277 12.68 -7.66 -12.32
C ALA A 277 12.67 -8.44 -11.00
N ALA A 278 12.22 -7.83 -9.90
CA ALA A 278 12.07 -8.50 -8.62
C ALA A 278 11.01 -9.62 -8.68
N LEU A 279 9.83 -9.34 -9.23
CA LEU A 279 8.73 -10.29 -9.30
C LEU A 279 9.00 -11.45 -10.28
N ASP A 280 9.71 -11.24 -11.38
CA ASP A 280 10.08 -12.33 -12.28
C ASP A 280 10.97 -13.36 -11.57
N ARG A 281 11.87 -12.91 -10.67
CA ARG A 281 12.66 -13.80 -9.80
C ARG A 281 11.77 -14.53 -8.79
N GLU A 282 10.84 -13.84 -8.16
CA GLU A 282 9.90 -14.47 -7.21
C GLU A 282 9.01 -15.51 -7.88
N LEU A 283 8.57 -15.28 -9.12
CA LEU A 283 7.73 -16.22 -9.84
C LEU A 283 8.44 -17.56 -10.06
N ALA A 284 9.72 -17.55 -10.43
CA ALA A 284 10.53 -18.76 -10.55
C ALA A 284 10.75 -19.45 -9.19
N ARG A 285 10.84 -18.69 -8.08
CA ARG A 285 10.94 -19.25 -6.72
C ARG A 285 9.62 -19.84 -6.24
N ALA A 286 8.50 -19.24 -6.63
CA ALA A 286 7.16 -19.67 -6.25
C ALA A 286 6.81 -21.07 -6.78
N GLU A 287 7.38 -21.48 -7.91
CA GLU A 287 7.13 -22.80 -8.49
C GLU A 287 7.78 -23.96 -7.71
N LYS A 288 8.75 -23.66 -6.85
CA LYS A 288 9.54 -24.66 -6.12
C LYS A 288 9.09 -24.74 -4.65
N ALA A 289 8.68 -25.92 -4.20
CA ALA A 289 8.16 -26.14 -2.84
C ALA A 289 9.07 -25.58 -1.72
N LYS A 290 10.40 -25.73 -1.87
CA LYS A 290 11.39 -25.26 -0.88
C LYS A 290 11.48 -23.73 -0.76
N THR A 291 11.17 -23.00 -1.83
CA THR A 291 11.31 -21.52 -1.87
C THR A 291 9.97 -20.80 -1.95
N ALA A 292 8.87 -21.53 -2.12
CA ALA A 292 7.53 -20.98 -2.26
C ALA A 292 7.09 -20.14 -1.05
N ALA A 293 7.42 -20.56 0.18
CA ALA A 293 7.11 -19.81 1.39
C ALA A 293 7.75 -18.41 1.40
N ALA A 294 9.01 -18.33 1.01
CA ALA A 294 9.74 -17.08 0.92
C ALA A 294 9.17 -16.17 -0.18
N ALA A 295 8.85 -16.72 -1.36
CA ALA A 295 8.21 -15.96 -2.44
C ALA A 295 6.85 -15.38 -2.02
N LEU A 296 6.06 -16.16 -1.27
CA LEU A 296 4.78 -15.69 -0.71
C LEU A 296 5.00 -14.55 0.30
N ALA A 297 5.98 -14.68 1.19
CA ALA A 297 6.33 -13.62 2.15
C ALA A 297 6.77 -12.33 1.45
N THR A 298 7.57 -12.43 0.39
CA THR A 298 7.97 -11.27 -0.44
C THR A 298 6.76 -10.55 -1.04
N VAL A 299 5.79 -11.28 -1.59
CA VAL A 299 4.56 -10.67 -2.16
C VAL A 299 3.71 -10.01 -1.08
N GLN A 300 3.62 -10.61 0.11
CA GLN A 300 2.92 -9.99 1.25
C GLN A 300 3.63 -8.73 1.74
N GLY A 301 4.96 -8.73 1.79
CA GLY A 301 5.77 -7.55 2.07
C GLY A 301 5.57 -6.46 1.01
N LEU A 302 5.58 -6.83 -0.27
CA LEU A 302 5.34 -5.90 -1.37
C LEU A 302 3.95 -5.24 -1.26
N ARG A 303 2.90 -6.01 -0.95
CA ARG A 303 1.55 -5.44 -0.78
C ARG A 303 1.50 -4.41 0.36
N ARG A 304 2.20 -4.65 1.48
CA ARG A 304 2.33 -3.68 2.58
C ARG A 304 3.10 -2.43 2.17
N THR A 305 4.24 -2.63 1.51
CA THR A 305 5.06 -1.53 0.99
C THR A 305 4.26 -0.67 0.03
N LEU A 306 3.56 -1.28 -0.94
CA LEU A 306 2.72 -0.54 -1.88
C LEU A 306 1.54 0.15 -1.19
N ALA A 307 0.92 -0.48 -0.18
CA ALA A 307 -0.18 0.15 0.55
C ALA A 307 0.27 1.41 1.31
N SER A 308 1.49 1.43 1.82
CA SER A 308 2.08 2.58 2.53
C SER A 308 2.72 3.61 1.60
N ALA A 309 3.30 3.18 0.48
CA ALA A 309 3.98 4.05 -0.47
C ALA A 309 3.03 4.72 -1.47
N CYS A 310 1.96 4.03 -1.87
CA CYS A 310 1.17 4.37 -3.04
C CYS A 310 -0.23 4.87 -2.69
N ALA A 311 -0.66 5.95 -3.34
CA ALA A 311 -2.03 6.48 -3.27
C ALA A 311 -3.07 5.41 -3.63
N GLU A 312 -2.75 4.54 -4.60
CA GLU A 312 -3.60 3.44 -5.07
C GLU A 312 -3.93 2.43 -3.96
N GLY A 313 -3.13 2.37 -2.88
CA GLY A 313 -3.34 1.51 -1.73
C GLY A 313 -4.42 2.02 -0.76
N GLY A 314 -4.85 3.27 -0.88
CA GLY A 314 -5.87 3.88 -0.02
C GLY A 314 -5.41 4.26 1.40
N THR A 315 -4.24 3.79 1.84
CA THR A 315 -3.58 4.16 3.12
C THR A 315 -2.15 4.68 2.91
N PRO A 316 -1.92 5.65 2.02
CA PRO A 316 -0.58 6.19 1.86
C PRO A 316 -0.10 6.77 3.21
N ARG A 317 1.16 6.46 3.53
CA ARG A 317 1.92 7.01 4.65
C ARG A 317 3.06 7.90 4.17
N VAL A 318 3.35 7.89 2.87
CA VAL A 318 4.36 8.74 2.24
C VAL A 318 3.67 9.68 1.25
N PHE A 319 4.03 10.95 1.35
CA PHE A 319 3.46 12.06 0.61
C PHE A 319 4.58 12.90 0.01
N ASP A 320 4.29 13.59 -1.08
CA ASP A 320 5.18 14.62 -1.59
C ASP A 320 5.29 15.81 -0.61
N TRP A 321 6.17 16.75 -0.94
CA TRP A 321 6.41 17.92 -0.09
C TRP A 321 5.18 18.80 0.11
N ASP A 322 4.16 18.75 -0.75
CA ASP A 322 2.92 19.53 -0.63
C ASP A 322 1.82 18.77 0.13
N GLY A 323 1.99 17.46 0.30
CA GLY A 323 1.10 16.58 1.05
C GLY A 323 0.19 15.72 0.16
N ALA A 324 0.40 15.70 -1.16
CA ALA A 324 -0.31 14.78 -2.03
C ALA A 324 0.31 13.36 -1.92
N PRO A 325 -0.52 12.30 -1.90
CA PRO A 325 -0.01 10.95 -1.81
C PRO A 325 0.71 10.54 -3.09
N LEU A 326 1.85 9.85 -2.95
CA LEU A 326 2.63 9.42 -4.11
C LEU A 326 1.86 8.38 -4.93
N ARG A 327 1.69 8.60 -6.22
CA ARG A 327 1.06 7.62 -7.13
C ARG A 327 2.10 6.63 -7.62
N CYS A 328 1.87 5.32 -7.62
CA CYS A 328 2.90 4.37 -8.06
C CYS A 328 2.80 3.98 -9.53
N GLU A 329 1.62 4.09 -10.15
CA GLU A 329 1.42 3.82 -11.58
C GLU A 329 1.98 2.44 -12.03
N LEU A 330 1.84 1.44 -11.16
CA LEU A 330 2.49 0.12 -11.30
C LEU A 330 2.18 -0.61 -12.61
N GLY A 331 1.04 -0.33 -13.23
CA GLY A 331 0.53 -1.08 -14.38
C GLY A 331 -0.06 -2.45 -14.00
N ALA A 332 -0.93 -2.96 -14.86
CA ALA A 332 -1.63 -4.23 -14.62
C ALA A 332 -0.68 -5.45 -14.58
N ASP A 333 0.48 -5.37 -15.23
CA ASP A 333 1.41 -6.48 -15.37
C ASP A 333 2.21 -6.79 -14.09
N ILE A 334 2.42 -5.79 -13.23
CA ILE A 334 3.03 -5.95 -11.90
C ILE A 334 2.03 -6.62 -10.95
N VAL A 335 0.79 -6.15 -10.97
CA VAL A 335 -0.30 -6.72 -10.16
C VAL A 335 -0.58 -8.17 -10.56
N ASP A 336 -0.64 -8.46 -11.86
CA ASP A 336 -0.85 -9.80 -12.40
C ASP A 336 0.28 -10.77 -11.97
N ARG A 337 1.54 -10.33 -11.96
CA ARG A 337 2.68 -11.13 -11.44
C ARG A 337 2.58 -11.42 -9.95
N ALA A 338 2.34 -10.39 -9.13
CA ALA A 338 2.24 -10.54 -7.68
C ALA A 338 1.11 -11.51 -7.29
N ASN A 339 -0.06 -11.39 -7.93
CA ASN A 339 -1.18 -12.31 -7.70
C ASN A 339 -0.87 -13.74 -8.19
N ALA A 340 -0.13 -13.88 -9.29
CA ALA A 340 0.24 -15.19 -9.81
C ALA A 340 1.24 -15.91 -8.89
N ILE A 341 2.17 -15.19 -8.27
CA ILE A 341 3.10 -15.73 -7.27
C ILE A 341 2.34 -16.28 -6.06
N ASP A 342 1.35 -15.54 -5.53
CA ASP A 342 0.55 -15.96 -4.36
C ASP A 342 -0.14 -17.32 -4.60
N VAL A 343 -0.81 -17.46 -5.75
CA VAL A 343 -1.47 -18.73 -6.13
C VAL A 343 -0.44 -19.84 -6.39
N THR A 344 0.62 -19.53 -7.15
CA THR A 344 1.63 -20.52 -7.56
C THR A 344 2.40 -21.07 -6.37
N ALA A 345 2.80 -20.20 -5.44
CA ALA A 345 3.52 -20.59 -4.23
C ALA A 345 2.69 -21.56 -3.38
N ARG A 346 1.41 -21.26 -3.16
CA ARG A 346 0.50 -22.12 -2.38
C ARG A 346 0.27 -23.47 -3.05
N LEU A 347 0.12 -23.49 -4.38
CA LEU A 347 0.05 -24.74 -5.15
C LEU A 347 1.33 -25.57 -5.01
N ALA A 348 2.51 -24.94 -5.06
CA ALA A 348 3.79 -25.63 -4.90
C ALA A 348 4.00 -26.18 -3.48
N GLN A 349 3.38 -25.55 -2.46
CA GLN A 349 3.34 -26.05 -1.09
C GLN A 349 2.31 -27.16 -0.86
N GLY A 350 1.46 -27.46 -1.85
CA GLY A 350 0.35 -28.41 -1.71
C GLY A 350 -0.85 -27.87 -0.92
N ASP A 351 -0.87 -26.58 -0.59
CA ASP A 351 -1.98 -25.92 0.09
C ASP A 351 -3.04 -25.47 -0.93
N VAL A 352 -3.78 -26.46 -1.42
CA VAL A 352 -4.81 -26.30 -2.47
C VAL A 352 -5.94 -25.36 -2.01
N SER A 353 -6.35 -25.45 -0.74
CA SER A 353 -7.42 -24.62 -0.17
C SER A 353 -7.04 -23.15 -0.15
N SER A 354 -5.82 -22.82 0.30
CA SER A 354 -5.37 -21.43 0.28
C SER A 354 -5.06 -20.94 -1.13
N ALA A 355 -4.60 -21.80 -2.04
CA ALA A 355 -4.41 -21.44 -3.45
C ALA A 355 -5.74 -21.05 -4.12
N LEU A 356 -6.81 -21.82 -3.87
CA LEU A 356 -8.17 -21.46 -4.29
C LEU A 356 -8.59 -20.12 -3.68
N GLY A 357 -8.37 -19.94 -2.38
CA GLY A 357 -8.66 -18.69 -1.70
C GLY A 357 -7.92 -17.49 -2.32
N ALA A 358 -6.64 -17.65 -2.67
CA ALA A 358 -5.86 -16.60 -3.34
C ALA A 358 -6.40 -16.29 -4.74
N LEU A 359 -6.82 -17.31 -5.50
CA LEU A 359 -7.40 -17.15 -6.85
C LEU A 359 -8.81 -16.55 -6.83
N VAL A 360 -9.58 -16.76 -5.77
CA VAL A 360 -10.89 -16.12 -5.56
C VAL A 360 -10.72 -14.65 -5.18
N ARG A 361 -9.64 -14.32 -4.47
CA ARG A 361 -9.31 -12.97 -4.02
C ARG A 361 -8.34 -12.25 -4.97
N ASP A 362 -8.22 -12.71 -6.22
CA ASP A 362 -7.56 -11.88 -7.23
C ASP A 362 -8.42 -10.62 -7.44
N GLY A 363 -7.81 -9.44 -7.49
CA GLY A 363 -8.56 -8.17 -7.49
C GLY A 363 -8.66 -7.51 -6.12
N TRP A 364 -8.35 -8.24 -5.05
CA TRP A 364 -8.44 -7.68 -3.70
C TRP A 364 -7.38 -6.60 -3.42
N TYR A 365 -6.24 -6.64 -4.12
CA TYR A 365 -5.15 -5.68 -3.98
C TYR A 365 -4.79 -5.07 -5.33
N PHE A 366 -4.93 -3.75 -5.48
CA PHE A 366 -4.56 -2.93 -6.66
C PHE A 366 -5.20 -3.30 -8.01
N GLY A 367 -5.58 -4.56 -8.24
CA GLY A 367 -6.15 -5.08 -9.48
C GLY A 367 -6.16 -6.62 -9.51
N ALA A 368 -6.76 -7.18 -10.57
CA ALA A 368 -6.97 -8.61 -10.73
C ALA A 368 -5.94 -9.28 -11.65
N LEU A 369 -5.92 -10.62 -11.64
CA LEU A 369 -5.20 -11.39 -12.64
C LEU A 369 -5.79 -11.12 -14.04
N SER A 370 -4.92 -11.13 -15.04
CA SER A 370 -5.33 -11.16 -16.43
C SER A 370 -6.18 -12.41 -16.72
N PRO A 371 -7.18 -12.35 -17.61
CA PRO A 371 -8.05 -13.49 -17.91
C PRO A 371 -7.29 -14.75 -18.33
N ALA A 372 -6.25 -14.59 -19.15
CA ALA A 372 -5.39 -15.68 -19.60
C ALA A 372 -4.66 -16.35 -18.43
N ARG A 373 -4.02 -15.56 -17.56
CA ARG A 373 -3.28 -16.10 -16.41
C ARG A 373 -4.20 -16.73 -15.38
N ARG A 374 -5.37 -16.12 -15.14
CA ARG A 374 -6.41 -16.68 -14.27
C ARG A 374 -6.88 -18.04 -14.78
N LYS A 375 -7.10 -18.19 -16.08
CA LYS A 375 -7.46 -19.47 -16.71
C LYS A 375 -6.38 -20.52 -16.47
N THR A 376 -5.12 -20.22 -16.77
CA THR A 376 -3.99 -21.14 -16.56
C THR A 376 -3.84 -21.57 -15.10
N LEU A 377 -3.97 -20.64 -14.14
CA LEU A 377 -3.88 -20.97 -12.71
C LEU A 377 -5.06 -21.81 -12.25
N ARG A 378 -6.27 -21.56 -12.77
CA ARG A 378 -7.46 -22.39 -12.51
C ARG A 378 -7.28 -23.82 -13.01
N GLU A 379 -6.73 -24.01 -14.21
CA GLU A 379 -6.43 -25.33 -14.77
C GLU A 379 -5.40 -26.07 -13.91
N ARG A 380 -4.31 -25.41 -13.50
CA ARG A 380 -3.30 -25.96 -12.59
C ARG A 380 -3.88 -26.37 -11.23
N LEU A 381 -4.76 -25.54 -10.66
CA LEU A 381 -5.48 -25.86 -9.44
C LEU A 381 -6.38 -27.09 -9.65
N GLY A 382 -7.11 -27.14 -10.76
CA GLY A 382 -7.98 -28.26 -11.15
C GLY A 382 -7.25 -29.60 -11.22
N GLN A 383 -6.01 -29.62 -11.74
CA GLN A 383 -5.16 -30.83 -11.78
C GLN A 383 -4.81 -31.37 -10.38
N LYS A 384 -4.88 -30.55 -9.32
CA LYS A 384 -4.65 -30.95 -7.93
C LYS A 384 -5.93 -31.32 -7.19
N LEU A 385 -7.09 -31.03 -7.76
CA LEU A 385 -8.39 -31.32 -7.16
C LEU A 385 -8.87 -32.71 -7.55
N ARG A 386 -9.46 -33.43 -6.59
CA ARG A 386 -10.19 -34.66 -6.88
C ARG A 386 -11.52 -34.28 -7.55
N THR A 387 -11.74 -34.81 -8.74
CA THR A 387 -13.06 -34.71 -9.38
C THR A 387 -13.99 -35.72 -8.72
N VAL A 388 -15.18 -35.26 -8.33
CA VAL A 388 -16.24 -36.08 -7.75
C VAL A 388 -17.48 -35.87 -8.59
N PRO A 389 -18.18 -36.93 -9.06
CA PRO A 389 -19.45 -36.75 -9.74
C PRO A 389 -20.44 -36.11 -8.76
N VAL A 390 -21.04 -34.99 -9.16
CA VAL A 390 -22.03 -34.28 -8.36
C VAL A 390 -23.36 -34.29 -9.11
N THR A 391 -24.39 -34.79 -8.45
CA THR A 391 -25.78 -34.62 -8.89
C THR A 391 -26.34 -33.39 -8.18
N ARG A 392 -26.72 -32.36 -8.94
CA ARG A 392 -27.40 -31.20 -8.37
C ARG A 392 -28.85 -31.57 -8.11
N VAL A 393 -29.29 -31.41 -6.87
CA VAL A 393 -30.67 -31.69 -6.49
C VAL A 393 -31.31 -30.47 -5.85
N GLY A 394 -32.55 -30.19 -6.22
CA GLY A 394 -33.34 -29.11 -5.63
C GLY A 394 -33.98 -29.58 -4.33
N VAL A 395 -33.89 -28.75 -3.30
CA VAL A 395 -34.50 -29.00 -1.99
C VAL A 395 -35.31 -27.77 -1.61
N ASN A 396 -36.51 -27.97 -1.05
CA ASN A 396 -37.42 -26.87 -0.71
C ASN A 396 -37.13 -26.24 0.67
N ALA A 397 -36.18 -26.79 1.42
CA ALA A 397 -35.75 -26.24 2.70
C ALA A 397 -34.95 -24.95 2.51
N LEU A 398 -35.55 -23.81 2.88
CA LEU A 398 -34.90 -22.50 2.80
C LEU A 398 -34.04 -22.27 4.05
N PRO A 399 -32.70 -22.19 3.91
CA PRO A 399 -31.84 -21.89 5.03
C PRO A 399 -32.13 -20.48 5.54
N ARG A 400 -32.26 -20.34 6.85
CA ARG A 400 -32.51 -19.03 7.48
C ARG A 400 -31.37 -18.09 7.12
N PRO A 401 -31.56 -16.93 6.47
CA PRO A 401 -30.47 -15.97 6.26
C PRO A 401 -30.01 -15.37 7.59
N ALA A 402 -28.74 -14.98 7.69
CA ALA A 402 -28.25 -14.21 8.84
C ALA A 402 -27.53 -12.94 8.40
N PRO A 403 -27.68 -11.86 9.18
CA PRO A 403 -26.99 -10.60 8.95
C PRO A 403 -25.55 -10.57 9.51
N ARG A 404 -25.04 -11.69 10.06
CA ARG A 404 -23.76 -11.75 10.79
C ARG A 404 -22.95 -12.99 10.40
N PRO A 405 -21.61 -12.96 10.59
CA PRO A 405 -20.78 -14.14 10.42
C PRO A 405 -21.25 -15.30 11.29
N ARG A 406 -21.36 -16.47 10.68
CA ARG A 406 -21.83 -17.70 11.32
C ARG A 406 -21.36 -18.91 10.52
N TYR A 407 -21.46 -20.09 11.11
CA TYR A 407 -21.34 -21.34 10.38
C TYR A 407 -22.48 -21.52 9.38
N SER A 408 -22.24 -22.37 8.38
CA SER A 408 -23.23 -22.74 7.38
C SER A 408 -24.50 -23.27 8.08
N PRO A 409 -25.71 -22.83 7.67
CA PRO A 409 -26.97 -23.43 8.12
C PRO A 409 -27.22 -24.82 7.49
N LEU A 410 -26.23 -25.35 6.78
CA LEU A 410 -26.22 -26.63 6.09
C LEU A 410 -25.05 -27.47 6.60
N SER A 411 -25.32 -28.71 6.97
CA SER A 411 -24.29 -29.69 7.36
C SER A 411 -24.72 -31.09 6.94
N PHE A 412 -23.80 -31.90 6.44
CA PHE A 412 -24.07 -33.32 6.21
C PHE A 412 -23.88 -34.10 7.51
N LEU A 413 -24.81 -34.99 7.81
CA LEU A 413 -24.68 -35.98 8.88
C LEU A 413 -23.96 -37.23 8.36
N PRO A 414 -23.41 -38.08 9.26
CA PRO A 414 -22.66 -39.28 8.86
C PRO A 414 -23.46 -40.27 8.00
N ASP A 415 -24.78 -40.27 8.11
CA ASP A 415 -25.70 -41.10 7.32
C ASP A 415 -26.00 -40.54 5.92
N GLY A 416 -25.37 -39.42 5.54
CA GLY A 416 -25.55 -38.77 4.25
C GLY A 416 -26.76 -37.84 4.16
N THR A 417 -27.55 -37.69 5.23
CA THR A 417 -28.65 -36.72 5.28
C THR A 417 -28.12 -35.30 5.41
N LEU A 418 -28.79 -34.35 4.76
CA LEU A 418 -28.47 -32.93 4.87
C LEU A 418 -29.29 -32.30 6.00
N LEU A 419 -28.63 -31.82 7.03
CA LEU A 419 -29.24 -31.03 8.08
C LEU A 419 -29.35 -29.57 7.62
N VAL A 420 -30.55 -29.00 7.71
CA VAL A 420 -30.86 -27.62 7.29
C VAL A 420 -31.50 -26.86 8.45
N GLN A 421 -30.92 -25.72 8.83
CA GLN A 421 -31.56 -24.79 9.76
C GLN A 421 -32.45 -23.79 9.00
N THR A 422 -33.75 -23.98 9.11
CA THR A 422 -34.79 -23.14 8.50
C THR A 422 -35.32 -22.10 9.48
N ALA A 423 -36.24 -21.24 9.03
CA ALA A 423 -36.98 -20.34 9.93
C ALA A 423 -37.90 -21.10 10.90
N GLY A 424 -38.39 -22.29 10.51
CA GLY A 424 -39.27 -23.14 11.32
C GLY A 424 -38.54 -24.11 12.26
N GLY A 425 -37.21 -24.11 12.27
CA GLY A 425 -36.38 -25.01 13.05
C GLY A 425 -35.46 -25.87 12.19
N LEU A 426 -34.96 -26.96 12.76
CA LEU A 426 -34.09 -27.90 12.07
C LEU A 426 -34.90 -28.92 11.28
N VAL A 427 -34.50 -29.18 10.04
CA VAL A 427 -35.03 -30.28 9.21
C VAL A 427 -33.89 -31.14 8.70
N ARG A 428 -34.12 -32.44 8.54
CA ARG A 428 -33.22 -33.34 7.82
C ARG A 428 -33.79 -33.58 6.44
N VAL A 429 -32.91 -33.64 5.45
CA VAL A 429 -33.27 -33.93 4.07
C VAL A 429 -32.58 -35.23 3.70
N GLY A 430 -33.39 -36.26 3.47
CA GLY A 430 -32.94 -37.57 3.05
C GLY A 430 -32.33 -37.57 1.64
N PRO A 431 -31.60 -38.63 1.25
CA PRO A 431 -31.15 -38.81 -0.13
C PRO A 431 -32.30 -38.88 -1.15
N ASP A 432 -33.48 -39.28 -0.69
CA ASP A 432 -34.74 -39.31 -1.44
C ASP A 432 -35.45 -37.95 -1.50
N LEU A 433 -34.81 -36.91 -0.95
CA LEU A 433 -35.26 -35.52 -0.93
C LEU A 433 -36.46 -35.25 -0.04
N ARG A 434 -36.83 -36.21 0.81
CA ARG A 434 -37.90 -36.01 1.77
C ARG A 434 -37.37 -35.29 2.99
N GLU A 435 -38.17 -34.33 3.46
CA GLU A 435 -37.93 -33.68 4.74
C GLU A 435 -38.38 -34.60 5.85
N GLU A 436 -37.48 -34.83 6.80
CA GLU A 436 -37.71 -35.63 7.99
C GLU A 436 -37.54 -34.75 9.24
N PRO A 437 -38.32 -35.02 10.29
CA PRO A 437 -38.12 -34.37 11.57
C PRO A 437 -36.74 -34.71 12.14
N VAL A 438 -36.13 -33.74 12.81
CA VAL A 438 -34.83 -33.91 13.44
C VAL A 438 -35.02 -34.66 14.76
N PRO A 439 -34.22 -35.71 15.04
CA PRO A 439 -34.22 -36.40 16.32
C PRO A 439 -34.05 -35.41 17.50
N PRO A 440 -34.77 -35.60 18.62
CA PRO A 440 -34.68 -34.70 19.78
C PRO A 440 -33.25 -34.57 20.34
N GLU A 441 -32.44 -35.61 20.15
CA GLU A 441 -31.08 -35.77 20.67
C GLU A 441 -30.06 -34.79 20.04
N LEU A 442 -30.35 -34.25 18.85
CA LEU A 442 -29.43 -33.34 18.14
C LEU A 442 -29.31 -31.96 18.82
N GLY A 443 -30.22 -31.62 19.74
CA GLY A 443 -30.17 -30.38 20.51
C GLY A 443 -30.21 -29.11 19.67
N PRO A 444 -29.98 -27.93 20.29
CA PRO A 444 -29.86 -26.68 19.54
C PRO A 444 -28.58 -26.71 18.69
N TRP A 445 -28.69 -26.29 17.42
CA TRP A 445 -27.55 -26.13 16.52
C TRP A 445 -27.15 -24.65 16.44
N PRO A 446 -26.23 -24.18 17.31
CA PRO A 446 -25.77 -22.80 17.28
C PRO A 446 -24.92 -22.59 16.03
N LEU A 447 -25.28 -21.59 15.23
CA LEU A 447 -24.46 -21.17 14.09
C LEU A 447 -23.50 -20.03 14.44
N ASP A 448 -23.69 -19.38 15.60
CA ASP A 448 -22.81 -18.30 16.04
C ASP A 448 -21.37 -18.83 16.16
N VAL A 449 -20.43 -18.09 15.57
CA VAL A 449 -19.00 -18.40 15.68
C VAL A 449 -18.51 -17.83 17.00
N MET A 450 -18.20 -18.72 17.95
CA MET A 450 -17.75 -18.39 19.30
C MET A 450 -16.27 -18.73 19.45
N THR A 451 -15.52 -17.89 20.16
CA THR A 451 -14.17 -18.24 20.63
C THR A 451 -14.25 -19.22 21.81
N PRO A 452 -13.14 -19.92 22.14
CA PRO A 452 -13.07 -20.74 23.36
C PRO A 452 -13.37 -19.96 24.65
N SER A 453 -13.11 -18.64 24.65
CA SER A 453 -13.40 -17.71 25.76
C SER A 453 -14.88 -17.26 25.81
N GLY A 454 -15.73 -17.71 24.88
CA GLY A 454 -17.14 -17.32 24.83
C GLY A 454 -17.42 -15.96 24.17
N GLU A 455 -16.43 -15.36 23.49
CA GLU A 455 -16.64 -14.15 22.70
C GLU A 455 -17.25 -14.52 21.34
N ARG A 456 -18.23 -13.76 20.88
CA ARG A 456 -18.89 -14.00 19.60
C ARG A 456 -18.24 -13.19 18.48
N PHE A 457 -17.96 -13.83 17.34
CA PHE A 457 -17.54 -13.16 16.12
C PHE A 457 -18.73 -12.46 15.44
N THR A 458 -18.60 -11.15 15.20
CA THR A 458 -19.72 -10.31 14.74
C THR A 458 -19.49 -9.60 13.42
N ALA A 459 -18.24 -9.28 13.09
CA ALA A 459 -17.91 -8.62 11.82
C ALA A 459 -16.44 -8.78 11.47
N VAL A 460 -16.16 -8.82 10.18
CA VAL A 460 -14.82 -8.52 9.66
C VAL A 460 -14.69 -6.99 9.58
N THR A 461 -13.59 -6.47 10.08
CA THR A 461 -13.31 -5.03 10.12
C THR A 461 -11.98 -4.75 9.43
N TYR A 462 -11.93 -3.62 8.74
CA TYR A 462 -10.72 -3.11 8.13
C TYR A 462 -10.29 -1.91 8.95
N SER A 463 -9.15 -2.02 9.62
CA SER A 463 -8.60 -0.87 10.34
C SER A 463 -8.27 0.22 9.33
N CYS A 464 -8.39 1.47 9.76
CA CYS A 464 -7.83 2.55 8.95
C CYS A 464 -6.31 2.64 9.14
N ASP A 465 -5.76 2.16 10.24
CA ASP A 465 -4.34 2.34 10.59
C ASP A 465 -3.53 1.04 10.55
N ARG A 466 -4.16 -0.13 10.32
CA ARG A 466 -3.48 -1.42 10.17
C ARG A 466 -3.59 -1.94 8.74
N SER A 467 -2.56 -2.66 8.32
CA SER A 467 -2.55 -3.37 7.04
C SER A 467 -3.38 -4.65 7.10
N GLU A 468 -3.56 -5.24 8.29
CA GLU A 468 -4.34 -6.45 8.49
C GLU A 468 -5.85 -6.21 8.57
N ILE A 469 -6.58 -7.24 8.14
CA ILE A 469 -7.96 -7.45 8.53
C ILE A 469 -8.02 -7.74 10.02
N ALA A 470 -9.06 -7.26 10.69
CA ALA A 470 -9.36 -7.65 12.05
C ALA A 470 -10.76 -8.24 12.18
N VAL A 471 -10.94 -9.17 13.10
CA VAL A 471 -12.26 -9.71 13.47
C VAL A 471 -12.77 -9.00 14.71
N LEU A 472 -14.02 -8.55 14.66
CA LEU A 472 -14.71 -7.94 15.79
C LEU A 472 -15.38 -9.04 16.62
N LEU A 473 -14.92 -9.17 17.85
CA LEU A 473 -15.42 -10.09 18.86
C LEU A 473 -16.21 -9.32 19.92
N ILE A 474 -17.36 -9.86 20.34
CA ILE A 474 -18.22 -9.26 21.37
C ILE A 474 -18.52 -10.31 22.45
N GLY A 475 -18.24 -9.96 23.70
CA GLY A 475 -18.57 -10.74 24.90
C GLY A 475 -18.85 -9.80 26.06
N GLY A 476 -17.97 -9.78 27.08
CA GLY A 476 -17.96 -8.77 28.15
C GLY A 476 -17.54 -7.36 27.70
N GLY A 477 -17.08 -7.23 26.45
CA GLY A 477 -16.74 -5.98 25.77
C GLY A 477 -16.56 -6.23 24.27
N ALA A 478 -16.35 -5.16 23.50
CA ALA A 478 -16.00 -5.25 22.09
C ALA A 478 -14.48 -5.23 21.90
N ARG A 479 -13.94 -6.19 21.14
CA ARG A 479 -12.50 -6.33 20.88
C ARG A 479 -12.25 -6.58 19.40
N SER A 480 -11.27 -5.89 18.84
CA SER A 480 -10.82 -6.08 17.46
C SER A 480 -9.51 -6.88 17.45
N LEU A 481 -9.53 -8.08 16.87
CA LEU A 481 -8.38 -8.97 16.81
C LEU A 481 -7.83 -9.03 15.38
N PRO A 482 -6.61 -8.52 15.09
CA PRO A 482 -6.00 -8.64 13.77
C PRO A 482 -5.73 -10.12 13.43
N ILE A 483 -5.92 -10.48 12.16
CA ILE A 483 -5.59 -11.79 11.61
C ILE A 483 -4.50 -11.63 10.53
N PRO A 484 -3.70 -12.68 10.23
CA PRO A 484 -2.58 -12.60 9.28
C PRO A 484 -3.04 -12.58 7.81
N MET A 485 -4.05 -11.76 7.51
CA MET A 485 -4.60 -11.53 6.20
C MET A 485 -4.65 -10.03 5.96
N LEU A 486 -4.10 -9.58 4.84
CA LEU A 486 -4.06 -8.16 4.50
C LEU A 486 -5.46 -7.64 4.12
N ALA A 487 -5.75 -6.40 4.49
CA ALA A 487 -6.94 -5.69 4.10
C ALA A 487 -6.83 -5.26 2.62
N PRO A 488 -7.92 -5.36 1.84
CA PRO A 488 -7.93 -4.93 0.44
C PRO A 488 -7.88 -3.42 0.28
N ARG A 489 -8.60 -2.75 1.17
CA ARG A 489 -8.57 -1.33 1.39
C ARG A 489 -8.74 -1.10 2.89
N PRO A 490 -8.01 -0.15 3.46
CA PRO A 490 -8.21 0.29 4.84
C PRO A 490 -9.63 0.85 5.03
N GLY A 491 -10.20 0.66 6.22
CA GLY A 491 -11.50 1.22 6.58
C GLY A 491 -11.43 2.74 6.74
N VAL A 492 -12.59 3.40 6.80
CA VAL A 492 -12.68 4.83 7.13
C VAL A 492 -12.25 5.09 8.58
N CYS A 493 -11.40 6.10 8.82
CA CYS A 493 -10.98 6.50 10.18
C CYS A 493 -12.10 7.16 11.02
N ARG A 494 -13.37 7.01 10.65
CA ARG A 494 -14.53 7.60 11.36
C ARG A 494 -15.10 6.70 12.46
N GLY A 495 -14.40 5.62 12.85
CA GLY A 495 -14.73 4.86 14.06
C GLY A 495 -16.11 4.20 14.07
N GLY A 496 -16.59 3.70 12.91
CA GLY A 496 -17.85 2.97 12.81
C GLY A 496 -17.70 1.67 12.03
N PRO A 497 -18.55 0.65 12.29
CA PRO A 497 -18.64 -0.52 11.41
C PRO A 497 -19.03 -0.08 10.00
N PHE A 498 -18.39 -0.67 8.99
CA PHE A 498 -18.73 -0.40 7.60
C PHE A 498 -20.16 -0.90 7.32
N ALA A 499 -21.01 -0.04 6.74
CA ALA A 499 -22.28 -0.49 6.19
C ALA A 499 -22.00 -1.33 4.94
N HIS A 500 -22.59 -2.53 4.85
CA HIS A 500 -22.40 -3.51 3.76
C HIS A 500 -22.72 -3.01 2.34
N ALA A 501 -23.16 -1.77 2.16
CA ALA A 501 -23.48 -1.19 0.86
C ALA A 501 -22.20 -0.67 0.18
N GLY A 502 -21.43 -1.57 -0.46
CA GLY A 502 -20.39 -1.14 -1.39
C GLY A 502 -19.08 -1.91 -1.36
N ALA A 503 -19.08 -3.23 -1.10
CA ALA A 503 -17.99 -4.04 -1.61
C ALA A 503 -18.06 -4.02 -3.16
N PRO A 504 -16.99 -3.66 -3.89
CA PRO A 504 -16.94 -3.95 -5.31
C PRO A 504 -16.83 -5.48 -5.51
N PRO A 505 -17.25 -6.00 -6.68
CA PRO A 505 -17.43 -7.43 -6.94
C PRO A 505 -16.20 -8.30 -6.72
#